data_AF-A0A949YMP9-F1
#
_entry.id   AF-A0A949YMP9-F1
#
_cell.length_a   1.000
_cell.length_b   1.000
_cell.length_c   1.000
_cell.angle_alpha   90.00
_cell.angle_beta   90.00
_cell.angle_gamma   90.00
#
_symmetry.space_group_name_H-M   'P 1'
#
loop_
_entity.id
_entity.type
_entity.pdbx_description
1 polymer ?
#
loop_
_entity_poly.entity_id
_entity_poly.type
_entity_poly.pdbx_seq_one_letter_code
_entity_poly.pdbx_strand_id
1 'polypeptide(L)' 'MQVAPLLQMAPNWRRLLTSAIGDEELKALRAHERTGRPLGDENFLALLEQNLGRILRRQKPGPKNVQAR' A
#
# COMPACT_ATOMS: atom_id res chain seq x y z
N MET A 1 2.94 1.65 25.22
CA MET A 1 3.10 1.46 23.77
C MET A 1 4.57 1.19 23.48
N GLN A 2 4.93 0.08 22.85
CA GLN A 2 6.33 -0.19 22.46
C GLN A 2 6.59 0.46 21.10
N VAL A 3 7.34 1.57 21.09
CA VAL A 3 7.78 2.25 19.86
C VAL A 3 9.14 1.74 19.37
N ALA A 4 9.81 0.89 20.17
CA ALA A 4 11.15 0.38 19.90
C ALA A 4 11.32 -0.24 18.50
N PRO A 5 10.38 -1.05 17.96
CA PRO A 5 10.53 -1.61 16.61
C PRO A 5 10.56 -0.54 15.51
N LEU A 6 9.68 0.46 15.59
CA LEU A 6 9.64 1.56 14.62
C LEU A 6 10.88 2.47 14.73
N LEU A 7 11.39 2.69 15.94
CA LEU A 7 12.62 3.45 16.15
C LEU A 7 13.87 2.72 15.65
N GLN A 8 13.88 1.38 15.66
CA GLN A 8 14.94 0.59 15.04
C GLN A 8 14.92 0.70 13.51
N MET A 9 13.73 0.74 12.90
CA MET A 9 13.58 0.86 11.44
C MET A 9 13.83 2.28 10.94
N ALA A 10 13.34 3.29 11.68
CA ALA A 10 13.42 4.70 11.33
C ALA A 10 13.89 5.53 12.54
N PRO A 11 15.19 5.50 12.88
CA PRO A 11 15.72 6.20 14.05
C PRO A 11 15.60 7.72 13.94
N ASN A 12 15.54 8.26 12.72
CA ASN A 12 15.35 9.68 12.47
C ASN A 12 14.18 9.89 11.49
N TRP A 13 13.00 10.08 12.06
CA TRP A 13 11.76 10.35 11.32
C TRP A 13 11.85 11.60 10.43
N ARG A 14 12.45 12.68 10.92
CA ARG A 14 12.60 13.92 10.13
C ARG A 14 13.39 13.63 8.87
N ARG A 15 14.55 12.98 9.00
CA ARG A 15 15.40 12.62 7.85
C ARG A 15 14.68 11.69 6.87
N LEU A 16 13.92 10.72 7.37
CA LEU A 16 13.13 9.81 6.53
C LEU A 16 12.07 10.57 5.73
N LEU A 17 11.27 11.42 6.39
CA LEU A 17 10.18 12.16 5.76
C LEU A 17 10.67 13.26 4.81
N THR A 18 11.86 13.81 5.05
CA THR A 18 12.50 14.78 4.16
C THR A 18 13.40 14.13 3.11
N SER A 19 13.53 12.80 3.11
CA SER A 19 14.32 12.13 2.08
C SER A 19 13.62 12.26 0.72
N ALA A 20 14.39 12.55 -0.31
CA ALA A 20 13.84 12.67 -1.66
C ALA A 20 13.33 11.29 -2.11
N ILE A 21 12.07 11.23 -2.50
CA ILE A 21 11.47 10.13 -3.24
C ILE A 21 11.43 10.52 -4.71
N GLY A 22 11.68 9.58 -5.62
CA GLY A 22 11.60 9.86 -7.04
C GLY A 22 10.17 10.22 -7.47
N ASP A 23 10.04 11.03 -8.52
CA ASP A 23 8.71 11.46 -9.01
C ASP A 23 7.81 10.28 -9.39
N GLU A 24 8.38 9.21 -9.99
CA GLU A 24 7.61 8.03 -10.36
C GLU A 24 7.16 7.23 -9.12
N GLU A 25 7.99 7.16 -8.07
CA GLU A 25 7.63 6.52 -6.79
C GLU A 25 6.51 7.30 -6.09
N LEU A 26 6.61 8.64 -6.08
CA LEU A 26 5.58 9.51 -5.54
C LEU A 26 4.26 9.39 -6.31
N LYS A 27 4.33 9.30 -7.64
CA LYS A 27 3.16 9.10 -8.50
C LYS A 27 2.51 7.74 -8.25
N ALA A 28 3.30 6.68 -8.08
CA ALA A 28 2.81 5.36 -7.71
C ALA A 28 2.10 5.41 -6.35
N LEU A 29 2.72 5.99 -5.33
CA LEU A 29 2.11 6.16 -4.00
C LEU A 29 0.73 6.84 -4.09
N ARG A 30 0.64 8.00 -4.75
CA ARG A 30 -0.62 8.74 -4.94
C ARG A 30 -1.68 7.94 -5.69
N ALA A 31 -1.30 7.18 -6.71
CA ALA A 31 -2.23 6.34 -7.46
C ALA A 31 -2.82 5.22 -6.58
N HIS A 32 -1.99 4.61 -5.74
CA HIS A 32 -2.37 3.55 -4.82
C HIS A 32 -3.20 4.07 -3.63
N GLU A 33 -2.96 5.31 -3.16
CA GLU A 33 -3.85 6.01 -2.21
C GLU A 33 -5.25 6.19 -2.77
N ARG A 34 -5.38 6.64 -4.03
CA ARG A 34 -6.69 6.88 -4.68
C ARG A 34 -7.51 5.61 -4.88
N THR A 35 -6.86 4.49 -5.16
CA THR A 35 -7.53 3.20 -5.39
C THR A 35 -7.76 2.40 -4.11
N GLY A 36 -7.08 2.77 -3.02
CA GLY A 36 -7.05 2.04 -1.76
C GLY A 36 -6.37 0.67 -1.86
N ARG A 37 -5.61 0.41 -2.93
CA ARG A 37 -4.88 -0.85 -3.12
C ARG A 37 -3.43 -0.67 -2.67
N PRO A 38 -2.87 -1.56 -1.83
CA PRO A 38 -1.50 -1.40 -1.35
C PRO A 38 -0.50 -1.35 -2.51
N LEU A 39 0.50 -0.49 -2.38
CA LEU A 39 1.68 -0.49 -3.23
C LEU A 39 2.69 -1.50 -2.65
N GLY A 40 3.20 -2.41 -3.46
CA GLY A 40 4.18 -3.41 -3.05
C GLY A 40 4.30 -4.56 -4.06
N ASP A 41 5.30 -5.42 -3.85
CA ASP A 41 5.49 -6.62 -4.66
C ASP A 41 4.53 -7.76 -4.26
N GLU A 42 4.57 -8.87 -5.00
CA GLU A 42 3.69 -10.02 -4.74
C GLU A 42 3.93 -10.66 -3.36
N ASN A 43 5.17 -10.66 -2.87
CA ASN A 43 5.52 -11.23 -1.58
C ASN A 43 4.94 -10.38 -0.44
N PHE A 44 5.10 -9.06 -0.55
CA PHE A 44 4.51 -8.09 0.37
C PHE A 44 2.99 -8.22 0.41
N LEU A 45 2.34 -8.29 -0.75
CA LEU A 45 0.89 -8.46 -0.83
C LEU A 45 0.43 -9.80 -0.22
N ALA A 46 1.15 -10.90 -0.47
CA ALA A 46 0.83 -12.20 0.12
C ALA A 46 0.92 -12.18 1.65
N LEU A 47 2.01 -11.63 2.19
CA LEU A 47 2.20 -11.48 3.64
C LEU A 47 1.11 -10.59 4.25
N LEU A 48 0.77 -9.49 3.58
CA LEU A 48 -0.24 -8.55 4.06
C LEU A 48 -1.65 -9.16 4.08
N GLU A 49 -2.02 -9.90 3.03
CA GLU A 49 -3.30 -10.62 2.98
C GLU A 49 -3.37 -11.72 4.05
N GLN A 50 -2.27 -12.45 4.27
CA GLN A 50 -2.17 -13.48 5.32
C GLN A 50 -2.35 -12.87 6.72
N ASN A 51 -1.69 -11.75 7.00
CA ASN A 51 -1.77 -11.07 8.30
C ASN A 51 -3.14 -10.44 8.56
N LEU A 52 -3.80 -9.94 7.52
CA LEU A 52 -5.09 -9.26 7.65
C LEU A 52 -6.30 -10.19 7.48
N GLY A 53 -6.10 -11.43 7.02
CA GLY A 53 -7.18 -12.38 6.77
C GLY A 53 -8.17 -11.93 5.68
N ARG A 54 -7.74 -11.07 4.75
CA ARG A 54 -8.59 -10.55 3.66
C ARG A 54 -7.80 -10.38 2.37
N ILE A 55 -8.50 -10.49 1.24
CA ILE A 55 -7.91 -10.31 -0.09
C ILE A 55 -7.85 -8.81 -0.42
N LEU A 56 -6.66 -8.33 -0.75
CA LEU A 56 -6.36 -6.96 -1.14
C LEU A 56 -6.10 -6.83 -2.65
N ARG A 57 -5.61 -7.90 -3.28
CA ARG A 57 -5.38 -7.97 -4.72
C ARG A 57 -6.65 -7.68 -5.50
N ARG A 58 -6.47 -7.17 -6.72
CA ARG A 58 -7.59 -6.91 -7.63
C ARG A 58 -8.26 -8.24 -8.00
N GLN A 59 -9.52 -8.37 -7.62
CA GLN A 59 -10.34 -9.51 -8.02
C GLN A 59 -11.03 -9.26 -9.37
N LYS A 60 -11.58 -10.33 -9.94
CA LYS A 60 -12.41 -10.22 -11.14
C LYS A 60 -13.56 -9.23 -10.86
N PRO A 61 -13.78 -8.23 -11.72
CA PRO A 61 -14.95 -7.38 -11.62
C PRO A 61 -16.22 -8.22 -11.57
N GLY A 62 -17.24 -7.73 -10.87
CA GLY A 62 -18.56 -8.34 -10.89
C GLY A 62 -19.14 -8.36 -12.31
N PRO A 63 -20.18 -9.18 -12.55
CA PRO A 63 -20.86 -9.22 -13.84
C PRO A 63 -21.32 -7.81 -14.25
N LYS A 64 -21.15 -7.50 -15.54
CA LYS A 64 -21.54 -6.20 -16.10
C LYS A 64 -23.03 -5.99 -15.86
N ASN A 65 -23.40 -4.92 -15.16
CA ASN A 65 -24.80 -4.56 -15.00
C ASN A 65 -25.36 -4.12 -16.37
N VAL A 66 -26.27 -4.91 -16.93
CA VAL A 66 -26.89 -4.66 -18.24
C VAL A 66 -27.93 -3.53 -18.17
N GLN A 67 -28.39 -3.15 -16.97
CA GLN A 67 -29.44 -2.16 -16.75
C GLN A 67 -28.95 -0.73 -16.48
N ALA A 68 -27.63 -0.50 -16.42
CA ALA A 68 -27.09 0.85 -16.35
C ALA A 68 -27.10 1.49 -17.76
N ARG A 69 -28.25 2.05 -18.14
CA ARG A 69 -28.38 3.05 -19.22
C ARG A 69 -28.63 4.42 -18.61
#